data_AF-A1RDP2-F1
#
_entry.id   AF-A1RDP2-F1
#
_cell.length_a   1.000
_cell.length_b   1.000
_cell.length_c   1.000
_cell.angle_alpha   90.00
_cell.angle_beta   90.00
_cell.angle_gamma   90.00
#
_symmetry.space_group_name_H-M   'P 1'
#
loop_
_entity.id
_entity.type
_entity.pdbx_description
1 polymer ?
#
loop_
_entity_poly.entity_id
_entity_poly.type
_entity_poly.pdbx_seq_one_letter_code
_entity_poly.pdbx_strand_id
1 'polypeptide(L)'
;MMSEPTVERADLGMAWAVKESFVQYVQSMRDGRILLREGAAVTNTRQFYFPFRSRDHSYGDNFVLQFGGEARFLAHHGLMSVSICNPKIIVGPDGACLSIEQGNEIVHLAHLDLPAVSVEDGINMWANVPVALTSAGAAVFADSYSAGETLAPLTMRAPSFVEVS
;
A
#
# COMPACT_ATOMS: atom_id res chain seq x y z
N MET A 1 -39.85 7.97 -2.37
CA MET A 1 -38.52 7.37 -2.57
C MET A 1 -37.54 8.25 -1.83
N MET A 2 -37.06 7.80 -0.67
CA MET A 2 -36.03 8.53 0.07
C MET A 2 -34.72 8.24 -0.65
N SER A 3 -34.12 9.27 -1.22
CA SER A 3 -32.74 9.20 -1.72
C SER A 3 -31.85 8.79 -0.57
N GLU A 4 -31.15 7.67 -0.70
CA GLU A 4 -30.06 7.33 0.20
C GLU A 4 -29.05 8.49 0.18
N PRO A 5 -28.50 8.90 1.33
CA PRO A 5 -27.39 9.84 1.33
C PRO A 5 -26.27 9.17 0.53
N THR A 6 -25.98 9.71 -0.65
CA THR A 6 -24.82 9.32 -1.43
C THR A 6 -23.63 9.82 -0.61
N VAL A 7 -23.09 8.95 0.24
CA VAL A 7 -21.78 9.16 0.84
C VAL A 7 -20.84 9.28 -0.36
N GLU A 8 -20.48 10.51 -0.70
CA GLU A 8 -19.34 10.83 -1.54
C GLU A 8 -18.21 9.93 -1.03
N ARG A 9 -17.81 8.91 -1.79
CA ARG A 9 -16.86 7.91 -1.31
C ARG A 9 -15.64 8.66 -0.80
N ALA A 10 -15.48 8.72 0.52
CA ALA A 10 -14.17 8.93 1.10
C ALA A 10 -13.24 7.93 0.41
N ASP A 11 -12.16 8.40 -0.23
CA ASP A 11 -11.25 7.53 -0.98
C ASP A 11 -10.72 6.40 -0.08
N LEU A 12 -11.36 5.23 -0.16
CA LEU A 12 -11.02 4.02 0.57
C LEU A 12 -9.87 3.33 -0.15
N GLY A 13 -8.69 3.33 0.46
CA GLY A 13 -7.51 2.78 -0.17
C GLY A 13 -6.25 2.97 0.66
N MET A 14 -5.13 2.63 0.06
CA MET A 14 -3.79 2.83 0.60
C MET A 14 -3.10 3.92 -0.21
N ALA A 15 -2.60 4.96 0.47
CA ALA A 15 -1.79 6.02 -0.12
C ALA A 15 -0.35 5.92 0.39
N TRP A 16 0.62 5.84 -0.52
CA TRP A 16 2.02 5.64 -0.18
C TRP A 16 2.98 6.24 -1.20
N ALA A 17 4.00 6.97 -0.76
CA ALA A 17 5.02 7.54 -1.66
C ALA A 17 6.16 6.56 -2.02
N VAL A 18 6.13 5.33 -1.50
CA VAL A 18 7.20 4.33 -1.60
C VAL A 18 8.49 4.83 -0.94
N LYS A 19 9.30 5.62 -1.64
CA LYS A 19 10.48 6.30 -1.11
C LYS A 19 10.82 7.46 -2.04
N GLU A 20 10.90 8.68 -1.51
CA GLU A 20 11.14 9.90 -2.28
C GLU A 20 12.37 9.76 -3.20
N SER A 21 13.51 9.32 -2.64
CA SER A 21 14.76 9.16 -3.39
C SER A 21 14.65 8.16 -4.54
N PHE A 22 13.88 7.09 -4.36
CA PHE A 22 13.64 6.08 -5.39
C PHE A 22 12.78 6.65 -6.54
N VAL A 23 11.69 7.34 -6.19
CA VAL A 23 10.81 7.95 -7.18
C VAL A 23 11.56 9.03 -7.97
N GLN A 24 12.32 9.89 -7.29
CA GLN A 24 13.15 10.91 -7.93
C GLN A 24 14.21 10.30 -8.85
N TYR A 25 14.86 9.22 -8.41
CA TYR A 25 15.82 8.49 -9.24
C TYR A 25 15.19 8.03 -10.56
N VAL A 26 14.03 7.35 -10.49
CA VAL A 26 13.31 6.90 -11.69
C VAL A 26 12.96 8.09 -12.59
N GLN A 27 12.40 9.16 -12.02
CA GLN A 27 12.00 10.35 -12.80
C GLN A 27 13.18 11.10 -13.42
N SER A 28 14.37 11.02 -12.83
CA SER A 28 15.58 11.67 -13.36
C SER A 28 16.17 10.95 -14.58
N MET A 29 15.84 9.67 -14.77
CA MET A 29 16.32 8.88 -15.91
C MET A 29 15.58 9.28 -17.19
N ARG A 30 16.32 9.45 -18.29
CA ARG A 30 15.76 9.81 -19.61
C ARG A 30 14.66 8.84 -20.07
N ASP A 31 14.84 7.56 -19.77
CA ASP A 31 13.94 6.47 -20.09
C ASP A 31 13.08 6.03 -18.89
N GLY A 32 13.17 6.73 -17.77
CA GLY A 32 12.43 6.45 -16.55
C GLY A 32 10.92 6.56 -16.76
N ARG A 33 10.16 5.58 -16.30
CA ARG A 33 8.70 5.56 -16.40
C ARG A 33 8.07 5.04 -15.12
N ILE A 34 6.92 5.62 -14.78
CA ILE A 34 6.03 5.11 -13.73
C ILE A 34 4.69 4.83 -14.40
N LEU A 35 4.29 3.56 -14.41
CA LEU A 35 3.06 3.10 -15.04
C LEU A 35 2.06 2.73 -13.95
N LEU A 36 0.85 3.26 -14.04
CA LEU A 36 -0.24 2.97 -13.12
C LEU A 36 -1.33 2.18 -13.83
N ARG A 37 -1.83 1.11 -13.20
CA ARG A 37 -2.83 0.22 -13.78
C ARG A 37 -3.88 -0.19 -12.76
N GLU A 38 -4.98 -0.74 -13.27
CA GLU A 38 -6.01 -1.43 -12.48
C GLU A 38 -6.62 -0.58 -11.34
N GLY A 39 -6.72 0.73 -11.58
CA GLY A 39 -7.28 1.70 -10.65
C GLY A 39 -6.27 2.38 -9.74
N ALA A 40 -4.96 2.05 -9.85
CA ALA A 40 -3.92 2.83 -9.19
C ALA A 40 -3.88 4.26 -9.73
N ALA A 41 -3.63 5.23 -8.85
CA ALA A 41 -3.62 6.65 -9.17
C ALA A 41 -2.53 7.39 -8.38
N VAL A 42 -2.42 8.71 -8.59
CA VAL A 42 -1.56 9.59 -7.78
C VAL A 42 -2.44 10.60 -7.05
N THR A 43 -2.22 10.75 -5.74
CA THR A 43 -2.90 11.76 -4.93
C THR A 43 -2.39 13.18 -5.27
N ASN A 44 -3.10 14.20 -4.81
CA ASN A 44 -2.63 15.59 -4.90
C ASN A 44 -1.29 15.84 -4.15
N THR A 45 -0.97 15.00 -3.15
CA THR A 45 0.27 15.01 -2.39
C THR A 45 1.37 14.10 -2.96
N ARG A 46 1.22 13.65 -4.22
CA ARG A 46 2.19 12.81 -4.94
C ARG A 46 2.43 11.42 -4.33
N GLN A 47 1.44 10.87 -3.63
CA GLN A 47 1.46 9.49 -3.16
C GLN A 47 0.79 8.58 -4.20
N PHE A 48 1.26 7.34 -4.33
CA PHE A 48 0.57 6.32 -5.10
C PHE A 48 -0.63 5.82 -4.32
N TYR A 49 -1.79 5.84 -4.95
CA TYR A 49 -3.04 5.40 -4.38
C TYR A 49 -3.43 4.03 -4.94
N PHE A 50 -3.77 3.11 -4.05
CA PHE A 50 -4.22 1.75 -4.35
C PHE A 50 -5.63 1.56 -3.78
N PRO A 51 -6.65 1.32 -4.63
CA PRO A 51 -8.03 1.25 -4.18
C PRO A 51 -8.27 0.06 -3.25
N PHE A 52 -9.02 0.29 -2.16
CA PHE A 52 -9.50 -0.77 -1.29
C PHE A 52 -10.38 -1.76 -2.07
N ARG A 53 -10.19 -3.06 -1.81
CA ARG A 53 -10.96 -4.14 -2.44
C ARG A 53 -11.84 -4.84 -1.43
N SER A 54 -11.25 -5.32 -0.35
CA SER A 54 -11.94 -6.13 0.64
C SER A 54 -11.16 -6.13 1.95
N ARG A 55 -11.87 -6.56 3.00
CA ARG A 55 -11.27 -6.96 4.26
C ARG A 55 -11.67 -8.39 4.53
N ASP A 56 -10.71 -9.20 4.95
CA ASP A 56 -10.93 -10.60 5.31
C ASP A 56 -10.55 -10.83 6.78
N HIS A 57 -11.38 -11.56 7.51
CA HIS A 57 -11.19 -11.95 8.92
C HIS A 57 -11.01 -13.47 9.08
N SER A 58 -10.72 -14.18 7.99
CA SER A 58 -10.63 -15.65 7.99
C SER A 58 -9.47 -16.22 8.83
N TYR A 59 -8.68 -15.38 9.49
CA TYR A 59 -7.42 -15.76 10.16
C TYR A 59 -7.46 -15.52 11.69
N GLY A 60 -8.55 -15.92 12.36
CA GLY A 60 -8.65 -15.80 13.83
C GLY A 60 -8.63 -14.33 14.27
N ASP A 61 -7.68 -13.96 15.15
CA ASP A 61 -7.50 -12.56 15.59
C ASP A 61 -6.84 -11.65 14.53
N ASN A 62 -6.46 -12.22 13.37
CA ASN A 62 -5.86 -11.48 12.28
C ASN A 62 -6.91 -11.02 11.27
N PHE A 63 -6.67 -9.86 10.68
CA PHE A 63 -7.42 -9.42 9.52
C PHE A 63 -6.49 -9.00 8.38
N VAL A 64 -6.99 -9.12 7.16
CA VAL A 64 -6.28 -8.76 5.93
C VAL A 64 -7.03 -7.64 5.24
N LEU A 65 -6.35 -6.52 4.97
CA LEU A 65 -6.84 -5.50 4.04
C LEU A 65 -6.26 -5.77 2.66
N GLN A 66 -7.12 -5.90 1.66
CA GLN A 66 -6.71 -6.12 0.28
C GLN A 66 -6.90 -4.83 -0.51
N PHE A 67 -5.86 -4.43 -1.23
CA PHE A 67 -5.86 -3.31 -2.14
C PHE A 67 -5.56 -3.80 -3.56
N GLY A 68 -6.15 -3.14 -4.55
CA GLY A 68 -5.88 -3.43 -5.95
C GLY A 68 -4.92 -2.43 -6.56
N GLY A 69 -4.66 -2.59 -7.85
CA GLY A 69 -3.88 -1.64 -8.62
C GLY A 69 -2.41 -2.05 -8.70
N GLU A 70 -1.73 -1.44 -9.67
CA GLU A 70 -0.29 -1.62 -9.88
C GLU A 70 0.38 -0.27 -10.05
N ALA A 71 1.50 -0.06 -9.35
CA ALA A 71 2.48 0.97 -9.67
C ALA A 71 3.79 0.31 -10.08
N ARG A 72 4.17 0.47 -11.36
CA ARG A 72 5.39 -0.12 -11.93
C ARG A 72 6.40 0.95 -12.30
N PHE A 73 7.58 0.84 -11.72
CA PHE A 73 8.72 1.74 -11.89
C PHE A 73 9.75 1.11 -12.80
N LEU A 74 10.08 1.79 -13.89
CA LEU A 74 10.98 1.29 -14.94
C LEU A 74 12.12 2.28 -15.16
N ALA A 75 13.34 1.75 -15.32
CA ALA A 75 14.52 2.49 -15.77
C ALA A 75 15.52 1.53 -16.45
N HIS A 76 16.59 2.07 -17.04
CA HIS A 76 17.66 1.30 -17.70
C HIS A 76 17.15 0.35 -18.77
N HIS A 77 16.29 0.85 -19.64
CA HIS A 77 15.63 0.16 -20.72
C HIS A 77 14.84 -1.07 -20.27
N GLY A 78 14.29 -1.01 -19.04
CA GLY A 78 13.49 -2.06 -18.43
C GLY A 78 14.30 -3.07 -17.61
N LEU A 79 15.62 -2.94 -17.55
CA LEU A 79 16.47 -3.76 -16.68
C LEU A 79 16.13 -3.53 -15.20
N MET A 80 15.85 -2.28 -14.82
CA MET A 80 15.23 -1.99 -13.54
C MET A 80 13.71 -2.00 -13.72
N SER A 81 13.04 -2.91 -13.02
CA SER A 81 11.58 -3.01 -12.99
C SER A 81 11.11 -3.38 -11.58
N VAL A 82 10.66 -2.37 -10.83
CA VAL A 82 10.02 -2.59 -9.52
C VAL A 82 8.52 -2.46 -9.71
N SER A 83 7.74 -3.43 -9.26
CA SER A 83 6.27 -3.35 -9.28
C SER A 83 5.73 -3.43 -7.86
N ILE A 84 4.78 -2.55 -7.53
CA ILE A 84 3.94 -2.66 -6.34
C ILE A 84 2.56 -3.04 -6.86
N CYS A 85 2.24 -4.33 -6.83
CA CYS A 85 1.02 -4.90 -7.39
C CYS A 85 0.16 -5.52 -6.28
N ASN A 86 -1.14 -5.24 -6.32
CA ASN A 86 -2.16 -5.77 -5.41
C ASN A 86 -1.71 -5.85 -3.94
N PRO A 87 -1.41 -4.70 -3.30
CA PRO A 87 -0.92 -4.68 -1.94
C PRO A 87 -1.88 -5.35 -0.96
N LYS A 88 -1.35 -6.15 -0.04
CA LYS A 88 -2.12 -6.76 1.05
C LYS A 88 -1.48 -6.43 2.38
N ILE A 89 -2.29 -6.03 3.34
CA ILE A 89 -1.86 -5.73 4.70
C ILE A 89 -2.41 -6.80 5.61
N ILE A 90 -1.53 -7.66 6.11
CA ILE A 90 -1.85 -8.70 7.06
C ILE A 90 -1.58 -8.12 8.44
N VAL A 91 -2.62 -7.98 9.25
CA VAL A 91 -2.55 -7.45 10.61
C VAL A 91 -2.78 -8.58 11.59
N GLY A 92 -1.89 -8.72 12.56
CA GLY A 92 -2.04 -9.67 13.67
C GLY A 92 -1.61 -9.05 15.01
N PRO A 93 -1.62 -9.84 16.09
CA PRO A 93 -1.37 -9.35 17.45
C PRO A 93 0.04 -8.77 17.64
N ASP A 94 1.03 -9.27 16.89
CA ASP A 94 2.44 -8.87 17.01
C ASP A 94 2.87 -7.79 16.01
N GLY A 95 1.93 -7.27 15.20
CA GLY A 95 2.20 -6.21 14.22
C GLY A 95 1.55 -6.46 12.86
N ALA A 96 2.01 -5.75 11.84
CA ALA A 96 1.47 -5.86 10.49
C ALA A 96 2.57 -6.03 9.42
N CYS A 97 2.19 -6.68 8.32
CA CYS A 97 3.06 -6.90 7.16
C CYS A 97 2.38 -6.41 5.89
N LEU A 98 3.11 -5.63 5.10
CA LEU A 98 2.76 -5.30 3.72
C LEU A 98 3.35 -6.36 2.80
N SER A 99 2.51 -7.02 2.02
CA SER A 99 2.91 -7.89 0.93
C SER A 99 2.42 -7.37 -0.43
N ILE A 100 3.12 -7.79 -1.48
CA ILE A 100 2.84 -7.44 -2.88
C ILE A 100 2.96 -8.69 -3.76
N GLU A 101 2.37 -8.63 -4.95
CA GLU A 101 2.50 -9.68 -5.97
C GLU A 101 3.68 -9.37 -6.90
N GLN A 102 4.57 -10.35 -7.12
CA GLN A 102 5.64 -10.34 -8.11
C GLN A 102 5.43 -11.50 -9.08
N GLY A 103 4.70 -11.26 -10.18
CA GLY A 103 4.24 -12.34 -11.06
C GLY A 103 3.29 -13.26 -10.31
N ASN A 104 3.68 -14.53 -10.12
CA ASN A 104 2.88 -15.52 -9.39
C ASN A 104 3.30 -15.68 -7.92
N GLU A 105 4.28 -14.91 -7.45
CA GLU A 105 4.82 -14.99 -6.10
C GLU A 105 4.27 -13.85 -5.22
N ILE A 106 4.10 -14.14 -3.93
CA ILE A 106 3.78 -13.13 -2.91
C ILE A 106 5.07 -12.81 -2.16
N VAL A 107 5.43 -11.54 -2.12
CA VAL A 107 6.60 -11.05 -1.39
C VAL A 107 6.14 -10.26 -0.17
N HIS A 108 6.61 -10.64 1.01
CA HIS A 108 6.50 -9.83 2.23
C HIS A 108 7.45 -8.64 2.12
N LEU A 109 6.95 -7.52 1.61
CA LEU A 109 7.76 -6.35 1.25
C LEU A 109 8.28 -5.62 2.50
N ALA A 110 7.41 -5.37 3.47
CA ALA A 110 7.75 -4.55 4.63
C ALA A 110 7.01 -4.95 5.90
N HIS A 111 7.66 -4.70 7.04
CA HIS A 111 7.02 -4.62 8.34
C HIS A 111 6.38 -3.25 8.52
N LEU A 112 5.21 -3.24 9.14
CA LEU A 112 4.44 -2.05 9.46
C LEU A 112 4.24 -1.96 10.97
N ASP A 113 4.44 -0.76 11.51
CA ASP A 113 4.07 -0.42 12.88
C ASP A 113 2.72 0.31 12.85
N LEU A 114 1.64 -0.34 13.26
CA LEU A 114 0.32 0.27 13.16
C LEU A 114 0.09 1.24 14.32
N PRO A 115 -0.15 2.53 14.04
CA PRO A 115 -0.59 3.45 15.07
C PRO A 115 -2.03 3.13 15.48
N ALA A 116 -2.49 3.80 16.54
CA ALA A 116 -3.88 3.74 16.93
C ALA A 116 -4.80 4.09 15.74
N VAL A 117 -5.81 3.25 15.52
CA VAL A 117 -6.81 3.49 14.47
C VAL A 117 -7.70 4.66 14.88
N SER A 118 -7.92 5.57 13.93
CA SER A 118 -8.95 6.60 14.06
C SER A 118 -10.20 6.18 13.31
N VAL A 119 -11.37 6.49 13.86
CA VAL A 119 -12.66 6.10 13.28
C VAL A 119 -13.52 7.34 13.11
N GLU A 120 -13.91 7.62 11.87
CA GLU A 120 -14.76 8.75 11.52
C GLU A 120 -15.73 8.31 10.42
N ASP A 121 -17.02 8.62 10.58
CA ASP A 121 -18.09 8.31 9.61
C ASP A 121 -18.10 6.86 9.09
N GLY A 122 -17.82 5.90 9.98
CA GLY A 122 -17.76 4.49 9.62
C GLY A 122 -16.55 4.13 8.76
N ILE A 123 -15.44 4.87 8.88
CA ILE A 123 -14.17 4.61 8.19
C ILE A 123 -13.04 4.53 9.20
N ASN A 124 -12.33 3.41 9.16
CA ASN A 124 -11.08 3.22 9.88
C ASN A 124 -9.95 3.87 9.09
N MET A 125 -9.13 4.67 9.76
CA MET A 125 -7.95 5.30 9.19
C MET A 125 -6.71 5.01 10.06
N TRP A 126 -5.67 4.51 9.39
CA TRP A 126 -4.32 4.37 9.93
C TRP A 126 -3.42 5.36 9.19
N ALA A 127 -3.09 6.47 9.85
CA ALA A 127 -2.29 7.55 9.26
C ALA A 127 -0.81 7.40 9.63
N ASN A 128 0.09 7.80 8.73
CA ASN A 128 1.54 7.85 9.00
C ASN A 128 2.14 6.52 9.51
N VAL A 129 1.65 5.39 9.00
CA VAL A 129 2.13 4.05 9.37
C VAL A 129 3.60 3.93 8.96
N PRO A 130 4.54 3.76 9.91
CA PRO A 130 5.94 3.50 9.58
C PRO A 130 6.11 2.20 8.79
N VAL A 131 7.01 2.23 7.81
CA VAL A 131 7.28 1.12 6.88
C VAL A 131 8.77 0.79 6.92
N ALA A 132 9.11 -0.43 7.34
CA ALA A 132 10.47 -0.92 7.37
C ALA A 132 10.63 -2.13 6.44
N LEU A 133 11.59 -2.06 5.51
CA LEU A 133 11.78 -3.07 4.48
C LEU A 133 12.19 -4.42 5.09
N THR A 134 11.65 -5.53 4.60
CA THR A 134 12.17 -6.87 4.97
C THR A 134 13.38 -7.22 4.10
N SER A 135 14.07 -8.33 4.40
CA SER A 135 15.10 -8.87 3.50
C SER A 135 14.53 -9.29 2.13
N ALA A 136 13.30 -9.81 2.09
CA ALA A 136 12.65 -10.16 0.83
C ALA A 136 12.24 -8.91 0.05
N GLY A 137 11.85 -7.84 0.76
CA GLY A 137 11.58 -6.54 0.15
C GLY A 137 12.83 -5.87 -0.39
N ALA A 138 13.99 -6.01 0.26
CA ALA A 138 15.28 -5.52 -0.25
C ALA A 138 15.59 -6.07 -1.65
N ALA A 139 15.34 -7.37 -1.86
CA ALA A 139 15.54 -8.02 -3.15
C ALA A 139 14.65 -7.42 -4.26
N VAL A 140 13.44 -6.94 -3.94
CA VAL A 140 12.56 -6.25 -4.91
C VAL A 140 13.22 -4.97 -5.45
N PHE A 141 14.08 -4.33 -4.65
CA PHE A 141 14.87 -3.16 -5.04
C PHE A 141 16.30 -3.53 -5.44
N ALA A 142 16.53 -4.78 -5.86
CA ALA A 142 17.85 -5.31 -6.23
C ALA A 142 18.93 -5.05 -5.18
N ASP A 143 18.56 -5.16 -3.89
CA ASP A 143 19.42 -4.94 -2.72
C ASP A 143 20.05 -3.54 -2.64
N SER A 144 19.48 -2.56 -3.34
CA SER A 144 19.87 -1.15 -3.23
C SER A 144 19.59 -0.57 -1.83
N TYR A 145 18.70 -1.23 -1.08
CA TYR A 145 18.32 -0.89 0.29
C TYR A 145 18.44 -2.14 1.16
N SER A 146 18.95 -1.97 2.38
CA SER A 146 19.09 -3.07 3.33
C SER A 146 17.76 -3.41 4.03
N ALA A 147 17.65 -4.62 4.56
CA ALA A 147 16.58 -4.95 5.50
C ALA A 147 16.58 -3.97 6.69
N GLY A 148 15.39 -3.57 7.13
CA GLY A 148 15.17 -2.54 8.14
C GLY A 148 15.23 -1.10 7.60
N GLU A 149 15.61 -0.89 6.34
CA GLU A 149 15.58 0.45 5.75
C GLU A 149 14.18 1.04 5.84
N THR A 150 14.12 2.27 6.33
CA THR A 150 12.85 3.00 6.44
C THR A 150 12.43 3.53 5.06
N LEU A 151 11.20 3.20 4.70
CA LEU A 151 10.52 3.73 3.51
C LEU A 151 9.61 4.90 3.91
N ALA A 152 8.95 5.53 2.94
CA ALA A 152 7.96 6.56 3.25
C ALA A 152 6.85 5.95 4.12
N PRO A 153 6.26 6.69 5.07
CA PRO A 153 5.09 6.20 5.78
C PRO A 153 3.89 6.08 4.83
N LEU A 154 2.98 5.16 5.11
CA LEU A 154 1.74 4.96 4.35
C LEU A 154 0.51 5.39 5.14
N THR A 155 -0.59 5.64 4.44
CA THR A 155 -1.91 5.86 5.03
C THR A 155 -2.90 4.88 4.45
N MET A 156 -3.75 4.29 5.30
CA MET A 156 -4.80 3.36 4.88
C MET A 156 -6.16 3.86 5.34
N ARG A 157 -7.17 3.69 4.50
CA ARG A 157 -8.57 3.94 4.81
C ARG A 157 -9.40 2.75 4.37
N ALA A 158 -10.18 2.18 5.28
CA ALA A 158 -11.07 1.06 5.01
C ALA A 158 -12.39 1.23 5.77
N PRO A 159 -13.51 0.66 5.28
CA PRO A 159 -14.75 0.69 6.04
C PRO A 159 -14.58 0.15 7.46
N SER A 160 -15.14 0.87 8.41
CA SER A 160 -15.41 0.36 9.76
C SER A 160 -16.51 -0.67 9.67
N PHE A 161 -16.48 -1.61 10.60
CA PHE A 161 -17.61 -2.48 10.83
C PHE A 161 -17.92 -2.32 12.30
N VAL A 162 -19.02 -1.64 12.59
CA VAL A 162 -19.65 -1.76 13.90
C VAL A 162 -20.39 -3.09 13.82
N GLU A 163 -19.95 -4.10 14.58
CA GLU A 163 -20.88 -5.16 14.95
C GLU A 163 -21.98 -4.47 15.74
N VAL A 164 -23.18 -4.41 15.16
CA VAL A 164 -24.36 -4.01 15.91
C VAL A 164 -24.65 -5.18 16.85
N SER A 165 -24.10 -5.08 18.06
CA SER A 165 -24.47 -5.93 19.21
C SER A 165 -25.91 -5.66 19.63
#